data_AF-A0A3S0SHE1-F1
#
_entry.id   AF-A0A3S0SHE1-F1
#
_cell.length_a   1.000
_cell.length_b   1.000
_cell.length_c   1.000
_cell.angle_alpha   90.00
_cell.angle_beta   90.00
_cell.angle_gamma   90.00
#
_symmetry.space_group_name_H-M   'P 1'
#
loop_
_entity.id
_entity.type
_entity.pdbx_description
1 polymer ?
#
loop_
_entity_poly.entity_id
_entity_poly.type
_entity_poly.pdbx_seq_one_letter_code
_entity_poly.pdbx_strand_id
1 'polypeptide(L)'
;MGSFSLFHWLIVLILFGVPLFFVLRKPLTGPNRFGGLPPAMGFGQAIGSFFKNYVNFSGRASRSEFWYSALFASLVAVALYIVDRSGTLRLIWSLATFLPGIAVAARRLHDVNRSGWWQLIGLLFPIGPVVLLVWYCRASTVGDSREAVFA
;
A
#
# COMPACT_ATOMS: atom_id res chain seq x y z
N MET A 1 -17.43 -37.18 -4.96
CA MET A 1 -16.86 -36.07 -4.17
C MET A 1 -15.47 -35.78 -4.72
N GLY A 2 -15.28 -34.67 -5.43
CA GLY A 2 -14.00 -34.37 -6.09
C GLY A 2 -12.91 -34.20 -5.04
N SER A 3 -11.91 -35.09 -5.04
CA SER A 3 -10.75 -35.00 -4.15
C SER A 3 -9.97 -33.74 -4.50
N PHE A 4 -9.80 -32.83 -3.54
CA PHE A 4 -8.95 -31.66 -3.71
C PHE A 4 -7.50 -32.12 -3.94
N SER A 5 -7.00 -31.94 -5.17
CA SER A 5 -5.61 -32.24 -5.54
C SER A 5 -4.63 -31.51 -4.63
N LEU A 6 -3.46 -32.10 -4.38
CA LEU A 6 -2.31 -31.50 -3.67
C LEU A 6 -1.98 -30.08 -4.17
N PHE A 7 -2.27 -29.78 -5.43
CA PHE A 7 -2.12 -28.44 -6.00
C PHE A 7 -3.00 -27.36 -5.31
N HIS A 8 -4.22 -27.70 -4.91
CA HIS A 8 -5.09 -26.78 -4.17
C HIS A 8 -4.51 -26.48 -2.80
N TRP A 9 -3.97 -27.50 -2.12
CA TRP A 9 -3.32 -27.32 -0.83
C TRP A 9 -2.04 -26.48 -0.93
N LEU A 10 -1.28 -26.59 -2.02
CA LEU A 10 -0.16 -25.70 -2.30
C LEU A 10 -0.60 -24.24 -2.47
N ILE A 11 -1.66 -23.97 -3.23
CA ILE A 11 -2.21 -22.61 -3.39
C ILE A 11 -2.66 -22.06 -2.04
N VAL A 12 -3.38 -22.85 -1.25
CA VAL A 12 -3.84 -22.45 0.09
C VAL A 12 -2.63 -22.18 1.00
N LEU A 13 -1.61 -23.05 1.01
CA LEU A 13 -0.41 -22.83 1.80
C LEU A 13 0.36 -21.57 1.39
N ILE A 14 0.42 -21.24 0.10
CA ILE A 14 1.09 -20.02 -0.37
C ILE A 14 0.29 -18.77 0.03
N LEU A 15 -1.02 -18.78 -0.21
CA LEU A 15 -1.90 -17.63 0.07
C LEU A 15 -1.98 -17.29 1.56
N PHE A 16 -1.92 -18.28 2.44
CA PHE A 16 -1.98 -18.06 3.89
C PHE A 16 -0.59 -18.05 4.55
N GLY A 17 0.32 -18.93 4.10
CA GLY A 17 1.65 -19.08 4.68
C GLY A 17 2.56 -17.89 4.44
N VAL A 18 2.54 -17.30 3.24
CA VAL A 18 3.39 -16.13 2.94
C VAL A 18 2.97 -14.92 3.79
N PRO A 19 1.69 -14.51 3.86
CA PRO A 19 1.27 -13.45 4.78
C PRO A 19 1.57 -13.77 6.24
N LEU A 20 1.31 -15.01 6.68
CA LEU A 20 1.56 -15.42 8.06
C LEU A 20 3.05 -15.33 8.43
N PHE A 21 3.95 -15.70 7.53
CA PHE A 21 5.38 -15.54 7.73
C PHE A 21 5.78 -14.08 7.97
N PHE A 22 5.18 -13.13 7.26
CA PHE A 22 5.43 -11.70 7.48
C PHE A 22 4.82 -11.19 8.78
N VAL A 23 3.66 -11.73 9.21
CA VAL A 23 3.06 -11.43 10.52
C VAL A 23 4.00 -11.83 11.67
N LEU A 24 4.73 -12.94 11.51
CA LEU A 24 5.69 -13.44 12.50
C LEU A 24 7.02 -12.66 12.52
N ARG A 25 7.31 -11.81 11.52
CA ARG A 25 8.51 -10.97 11.53
C ARG A 25 8.33 -9.79 12.47
N LYS A 26 9.32 -9.57 13.35
CA LYS A 26 9.34 -8.42 14.26
C LYS A 26 9.26 -7.10 13.46
N PRO A 27 8.52 -6.09 13.95
CA PRO A 27 8.51 -4.77 13.33
C PRO A 27 9.92 -4.16 13.31
N LEU A 28 10.14 -3.22 12.40
CA LEU A 28 11.39 -2.46 12.38
C LEU A 28 11.51 -1.67 13.68
N THR A 29 12.66 -1.77 14.33
CA THR A 29 12.98 -1.08 15.58
C THR A 29 13.96 0.05 15.31
N GLY A 30 13.81 1.16 16.03
CA GLY A 30 14.65 2.35 15.86
C GLY A 30 14.08 3.34 14.85
N PRO A 31 14.83 4.42 14.57
CA PRO A 31 14.33 5.51 13.75
C PRO A 31 14.12 5.07 12.30
N ASN A 32 13.15 5.67 11.62
CA ASN A 32 12.77 5.36 10.26
C ASN A 32 13.97 5.53 9.31
N ARG A 33 14.27 4.48 8.54
CA ARG A 33 15.41 4.45 7.62
C ARG A 33 15.33 5.48 6.48
N PHE A 34 14.15 6.01 6.19
CA PHE A 34 13.89 6.91 5.05
C PHE A 34 13.86 8.40 5.42
N GLY A 35 14.33 8.78 6.62
CA GLY A 35 14.52 10.16 7.02
C GLY A 35 13.34 10.79 7.77
N GLY A 36 13.23 12.11 7.70
CA GLY A 36 12.24 12.94 8.39
C GLY A 36 10.79 12.73 7.94
N LEU A 37 9.86 13.46 8.56
CA LEU A 37 8.43 13.37 8.23
C LEU A 37 8.18 13.88 6.80
N PRO A 38 7.40 13.17 5.96
CA PRO A 38 7.06 13.63 4.62
C PRO A 38 6.14 14.86 4.70
N PRO A 39 6.31 15.86 3.82
CA PRO A 39 5.46 17.04 3.82
C PRO A 39 4.02 16.70 3.45
N ALA A 40 3.08 17.47 3.99
CA ALA A 40 1.69 17.44 3.52
C ALA A 40 1.65 17.93 2.07
N MET A 41 0.77 17.31 1.26
CA MET A 41 0.61 17.60 -0.16
C MET A 41 -0.83 17.98 -0.45
N GLY A 42 -1.03 18.98 -1.32
CA GLY A 42 -2.34 19.25 -1.92
C GLY A 42 -2.72 18.18 -2.95
N PHE A 43 -3.98 18.21 -3.41
CA PHE A 43 -4.52 17.23 -4.36
C PHE A 43 -3.70 17.11 -5.65
N GLY A 44 -3.41 18.21 -6.34
CA GLY A 44 -2.63 18.20 -7.58
C GLY A 44 -1.18 17.74 -7.39
N GLN A 45 -0.56 18.11 -6.26
CA GLN A 45 0.78 17.66 -5.92
C GLN A 45 0.83 16.15 -5.67
N ALA A 46 -0.20 15.60 -5.01
CA ALA A 46 -0.31 14.17 -4.78
C ALA A 46 -0.42 13.39 -6.11
N ILE A 47 -1.22 13.86 -7.06
CA ILE A 47 -1.33 13.24 -8.41
C ILE A 47 0.03 13.29 -9.13
N GLY A 48 0.71 14.45 -9.10
CA GLY A 48 2.04 14.58 -9.67
C GLY A 48 3.05 13.62 -9.03
N SER A 49 3.02 13.50 -7.70
CA SER A 49 3.86 12.55 -6.96
C SER A 49 3.53 11.09 -7.29
N PHE A 50 2.24 10.75 -7.45
CA PHE A 50 1.77 9.40 -7.75
C PHE A 50 2.38 8.87 -9.05
N PHE A 51 2.33 9.67 -10.12
CA PHE A 51 2.93 9.29 -11.40
C PHE A 51 4.44 9.48 -11.44
N LYS A 52 5.01 10.45 -10.72
CA LYS A 52 6.47 10.63 -10.63
C LYS A 52 7.15 9.45 -9.92
N ASN A 53 6.49 8.89 -8.91
CA ASN A 53 6.98 7.76 -8.11
C ASN A 53 6.39 6.42 -8.56
N TYR A 54 6.19 6.24 -9.87
CA TYR A 54 5.41 5.13 -10.45
C TYR A 54 5.83 3.73 -9.98
N VAL A 55 7.14 3.47 -9.93
CA VAL A 55 7.75 2.22 -9.43
C VAL A 55 8.78 2.50 -8.33
N ASN A 56 8.64 3.65 -7.65
CA ASN A 56 9.54 3.99 -6.55
C ASN A 56 8.97 3.48 -5.22
N PHE A 57 9.54 2.38 -4.73
CA PHE A 57 9.20 1.78 -3.45
C PHE A 57 10.02 2.35 -2.28
N SER A 58 10.96 3.25 -2.55
CA SER A 58 11.83 3.85 -1.55
C SER A 58 11.31 5.22 -1.12
N GLY A 59 11.43 5.52 0.17
CA GLY A 59 10.97 6.78 0.76
C GLY A 59 9.67 6.64 1.55
N ARG A 60 9.14 7.79 1.96
CA ARG A 60 7.92 7.93 2.77
C ARG A 60 6.84 8.60 1.94
N ALA A 61 5.59 8.24 2.20
CA ALA A 61 4.43 8.93 1.65
C ALA A 61 3.60 9.51 2.81
N SER A 62 3.26 10.80 2.71
CA SER A 62 2.40 11.44 3.70
C SER A 62 0.97 10.93 3.60
N ARG A 63 0.18 11.13 4.67
CA ARG A 63 -1.24 10.74 4.69
C ARG A 63 -2.01 11.37 3.53
N SER A 64 -1.78 12.66 3.28
CA SER A 64 -2.40 13.39 2.18
C SER A 64 -1.97 12.86 0.82
N GLU A 65 -0.68 12.53 0.62
CA GLU A 65 -0.22 11.95 -0.65
C GLU A 65 -0.95 10.63 -0.96
N PHE A 66 -1.04 9.74 0.03
CA PHE A 66 -1.71 8.44 -0.12
C PHE A 66 -3.21 8.60 -0.40
N TRP A 67 -3.93 9.36 0.44
CA TRP A 67 -5.39 9.47 0.33
C TRP A 67 -5.84 10.27 -0.89
N TYR A 68 -5.14 11.32 -1.29
CA TYR A 68 -5.46 12.03 -2.53
C TYR A 68 -5.15 11.20 -3.77
N SER A 69 -4.08 10.41 -3.76
CA SER A 69 -3.80 9.46 -4.86
C SER A 69 -4.89 8.39 -4.98
N ALA A 70 -5.31 7.82 -3.84
CA ALA A 70 -6.39 6.83 -3.80
C ALA A 70 -7.74 7.44 -4.24
N LEU A 71 -8.04 8.67 -3.82
CA LEU A 71 -9.23 9.41 -4.25
C LEU A 71 -9.21 9.64 -5.77
N PHE A 72 -8.10 10.14 -6.32
CA PHE A 72 -7.95 10.32 -7.75
C PHE A 72 -8.14 9.00 -8.51
N ALA A 73 -7.46 7.93 -8.08
CA ALA A 73 -7.53 6.62 -8.73
C ALA A 73 -8.95 6.04 -8.72
N SER A 74 -9.65 6.18 -7.60
CA SER A 74 -11.03 5.68 -7.44
C SER A 74 -12.05 6.52 -8.23
N LEU A 75 -11.91 7.85 -8.28
CA LEU A 75 -12.80 8.69 -9.10
C LEU A 75 -12.71 8.37 -10.59
N VAL A 76 -11.49 8.20 -11.11
CA VAL A 76 -11.30 7.79 -12.51
C VAL A 76 -11.85 6.38 -12.75
N ALA A 77 -11.65 5.45 -11.81
CA ALA A 77 -12.20 4.10 -11.91
C ALA A 77 -13.74 4.10 -11.94
N VAL A 78 -14.40 4.92 -11.11
CA VAL A 78 -15.86 5.08 -11.09
C VAL A 78 -16.36 5.72 -12.40
N ALA A 79 -15.68 6.75 -12.90
CA ALA A 79 -16.04 7.38 -14.18
C ALA A 79 -15.95 6.36 -15.34
N LEU A 80 -14.85 5.59 -15.40
CA LEU A 80 -14.69 4.52 -16.39
C LEU A 80 -15.72 3.41 -16.23
N TYR A 81 -16.10 3.05 -15.00
CA TYR A 81 -17.16 2.06 -14.77
C TYR A 81 -18.51 2.45 -15.41
N ILE A 82 -18.83 3.75 -15.42
CA ILE A 82 -20.08 4.28 -15.98
C ILE A 82 -20.02 4.39 -17.51
N VAL A 83 -18.88 4.88 -18.04
CA VAL A 83 -18.75 5.26 -19.45
C VAL A 83 -18.24 4.11 -20.34
N ASP A 84 -17.31 3.29 -19.85
CA ASP A 84 -16.66 2.23 -20.62
C ASP A 84 -17.50 0.94 -20.64
N ARG A 85 -18.29 0.78 -21.71
CA ARG A 85 -19.13 -0.41 -21.92
C ARG A 85 -18.34 -1.64 -22.37
N SER A 86 -17.20 -1.47 -23.05
CA SER A 86 -16.38 -2.61 -23.48
C SER A 86 -15.52 -3.15 -22.33
N GLY A 87 -15.21 -2.30 -21.35
CA GLY A 87 -14.38 -2.65 -20.20
C GLY A 87 -12.87 -2.62 -20.49
N THR A 88 -12.48 -2.31 -21.73
CA THR A 88 -11.07 -2.24 -22.15
C THR A 88 -10.34 -1.10 -21.45
N LEU A 89 -10.94 0.09 -21.37
CA LEU A 89 -10.33 1.24 -20.70
C LEU A 89 -10.23 1.01 -19.20
N ARG A 90 -11.23 0.36 -18.61
CA ARG A 90 -11.19 -0.05 -17.19
C ARG A 90 -10.05 -1.02 -16.90
N LEU A 91 -9.79 -1.97 -17.80
CA LEU A 91 -8.64 -2.89 -17.68
C LEU A 91 -7.31 -2.14 -17.80
N ILE A 92 -7.16 -1.29 -18.80
CA ILE A 92 -5.95 -0.48 -18.99
C ILE A 92 -5.68 0.40 -17.76
N TRP A 93 -6.72 1.05 -17.24
CA TRP A 93 -6.62 1.89 -16.04
C TRP A 93 -6.20 1.07 -14.81
N SER A 94 -6.80 -0.11 -14.61
CA SER A 94 -6.43 -1.03 -13.53
C SER A 94 -4.95 -1.39 -13.62
N LEU A 95 -4.44 -1.73 -14.81
CA LEU A 95 -3.04 -2.09 -14.99
C LEU A 95 -2.10 -0.89 -14.79
N ALA A 96 -2.48 0.29 -15.30
CA ALA A 96 -1.71 1.52 -15.17
C ALA A 96 -1.63 2.03 -13.71
N THR A 97 -2.66 1.79 -12.90
CA THR A 97 -2.67 2.24 -11.50
C THR A 97 -2.18 1.18 -10.51
N PHE A 98 -2.04 -0.07 -10.93
CA PHE A 98 -1.63 -1.18 -10.09
C PHE A 98 -0.25 -0.97 -9.46
N LEU A 99 0.77 -0.73 -10.29
CA LEU A 99 2.15 -0.53 -9.83
C LEU A 99 2.31 0.72 -8.94
N PRO A 100 1.88 1.92 -9.35
CA PRO A 100 1.98 3.10 -8.49
C PRO A 100 1.13 2.98 -7.22
N GLY A 101 0.00 2.26 -7.27
CA GLY A 101 -0.82 1.94 -6.11
C GLY A 101 -0.07 1.14 -5.04
N ILE A 102 0.61 0.07 -5.45
CA ILE A 102 1.45 -0.73 -4.54
C ILE A 102 2.66 0.08 -4.05
N ALA A 103 3.25 0.90 -4.92
CA ALA A 103 4.39 1.75 -4.57
C ALA A 103 4.04 2.80 -3.51
N VAL A 104 2.94 3.55 -3.68
CA VAL A 104 2.51 4.54 -2.68
C VAL A 104 2.06 3.86 -1.37
N ALA A 105 1.41 2.70 -1.45
CA ALA A 105 1.06 1.91 -0.27
C ALA A 105 2.30 1.42 0.50
N ALA A 106 3.38 1.05 -0.20
CA ALA A 106 4.64 0.64 0.41
C ALA A 106 5.30 1.82 1.12
N ARG A 107 5.41 2.96 0.44
CA ARG A 107 5.94 4.21 1.01
C ARG A 107 5.09 4.71 2.19
N ARG A 108 3.78 4.45 2.19
CA ARG A 108 2.89 4.76 3.32
C ARG A 108 3.14 3.87 4.52
N LEU A 109 3.35 2.56 4.32
CA LEU A 109 3.77 1.65 5.41
C LEU A 109 5.15 2.01 5.95
N HIS A 110 6.06 2.42 5.06
CA HIS A 110 7.36 2.93 5.45
C HIS A 110 7.23 4.16 6.37
N ASP A 111 6.23 5.02 6.18
CA ASP A 111 6.01 6.18 7.04
C ASP A 111 5.68 5.82 8.50
N VAL A 112 4.99 4.70 8.74
CA VAL A 112 4.67 4.17 10.08
C VAL A 112 5.70 3.12 10.56
N ASN A 113 6.92 3.18 10.00
CA ASN A 113 8.05 2.31 10.34
C ASN A 113 7.74 0.80 10.16
N ARG A 114 6.93 0.47 9.16
CA ARG A 114 6.63 -0.91 8.75
C ARG A 114 7.23 -1.17 7.38
N SER A 115 7.63 -2.41 7.09
CA SER A 115 8.09 -2.77 5.75
C SER A 115 6.93 -2.77 4.75
N GLY A 116 7.19 -2.44 3.48
CA GLY A 116 6.17 -2.49 2.42
C GLY A 116 5.55 -3.88 2.22
N TRP A 117 6.26 -4.95 2.59
CA TRP A 117 5.78 -6.33 2.54
C TRP A 117 4.55 -6.60 3.41
N TRP A 118 4.29 -5.75 4.41
CA TRP A 118 3.08 -5.86 5.22
C TRP A 118 1.80 -5.71 4.41
N GLN A 119 1.82 -5.21 3.16
CA GLN A 119 0.67 -5.23 2.26
C GLN A 119 0.11 -6.64 2.02
N LEU A 120 0.94 -7.68 2.10
CA LEU A 120 0.53 -9.07 1.87
C LEU A 120 -0.46 -9.57 2.92
N ILE A 121 -0.52 -8.95 4.11
CA ILE A 121 -1.55 -9.30 5.09
C ILE A 121 -2.95 -9.02 4.55
N GLY A 122 -3.09 -8.11 3.59
CA GLY A 122 -4.36 -7.81 2.92
C GLY A 122 -5.01 -9.04 2.25
N LEU A 123 -4.23 -10.08 1.96
CA LEU A 123 -4.74 -11.36 1.45
C LEU A 123 -5.52 -12.15 2.51
N LEU A 124 -5.33 -11.86 3.81
CA LEU A 124 -6.05 -12.48 4.92
C LEU A 124 -7.39 -11.76 5.16
N PHE A 125 -8.36 -11.98 4.28
CA PHE A 125 -9.69 -11.37 4.42
C PHE A 125 -10.49 -11.96 5.59
N PRO A 126 -11.18 -11.16 6.44
CA PRO A 126 -11.29 -9.70 6.38
C PRO A 126 -10.29 -8.93 7.26
N ILE A 127 -9.55 -9.62 8.14
CA ILE A 127 -8.74 -8.99 9.18
C ILE A 127 -7.60 -8.14 8.59
N GLY A 128 -6.94 -8.66 7.56
CA GLY A 128 -5.80 -8.03 6.89
C GLY A 128 -6.08 -6.63 6.36
N PRO A 129 -7.11 -6.45 5.49
CA PRO A 129 -7.50 -5.14 5.00
C PRO A 129 -7.83 -4.13 6.11
N VAL A 130 -8.47 -4.57 7.20
CA VAL A 130 -8.77 -3.69 8.35
C VAL A 130 -7.48 -3.21 9.02
N VAL A 131 -6.52 -4.10 9.25
CA VAL A 131 -5.21 -3.72 9.82
C VAL A 131 -4.46 -2.74 8.92
N LEU A 132 -4.44 -2.99 7.60
CA LEU A 132 -3.82 -2.09 6.63
C LEU A 132 -4.49 -0.71 6.62
N LEU A 133 -5.82 -0.67 6.64
CA LEU A 133 -6.57 0.57 6.69
C LEU A 133 -6.23 1.40 7.93
N VAL A 134 -6.16 0.76 9.10
CA VAL A 134 -5.74 1.41 10.36
C VAL A 134 -4.34 2.02 10.20
N TRP A 135 -3.39 1.29 9.60
CA TRP A 135 -2.04 1.81 9.37
C TRP A 135 -1.99 2.93 8.33
N TYR A 136 -2.79 2.86 7.27
CA TYR A 136 -2.88 3.95 6.29
C TYR A 136 -3.45 5.24 6.91
N CYS A 137 -4.36 5.14 7.88
CA CYS A 137 -4.90 6.28 8.61
C CYS A 137 -3.97 6.85 9.70
N ARG A 138 -3.13 6.01 10.32
CA ARG A 138 -2.31 6.39 11.49
C ARG A 138 -1.30 7.50 11.21
N ALA A 139 -1.23 8.54 12.04
CA ALA A 139 -0.17 9.55 11.93
C ALA A 139 1.22 8.94 12.21
N SER A 140 2.24 9.36 11.47
CA SER A 140 3.64 9.08 11.85
C SER A 140 3.99 9.86 13.10
N THR A 141 4.69 9.22 14.04
CA THR A 141 5.11 9.86 15.28
C THR A 141 6.50 10.46 15.14
N VAL A 142 6.83 11.48 15.93
CA VAL A 142 8.17 12.07 15.97
C VAL A 142 9.21 11.02 16.40
N GLY A 143 8.84 10.09 17.28
CA GLY A 143 9.71 8.97 17.66
C GLY A 143 10.05 8.02 16.51
N ASP A 144 9.30 8.05 15.41
CA ASP A 144 9.64 7.33 14.19
C ASP A 144 10.66 8.10 13.33
N SER A 145 10.90 9.40 13.53
CA SER A 145 11.85 10.15 12.71
C SER A 145 13.29 10.02 13.23
N ARG A 146 14.28 10.07 12.32
CA ARG A 146 15.70 10.13 12.70
C ARG A 146 16.06 11.42 13.44
N GLU A 147 15.29 12.47 13.25
CA GLU A 147 15.45 13.75 13.93
C GLU A 147 15.32 13.60 15.45
N ALA A 148 14.45 12.70 15.92
CA ALA A 148 14.28 12.43 17.35
C ALA A 148 15.49 11.76 18.03
N VAL A 149 16.45 11.22 17.26
CA VAL A 149 17.68 10.62 17.81
C VAL A 149 18.77 11.67 18.04
N PHE A 150 18.69 12.78 17.32
CA PHE A 150 19.69 13.86 17.38
C PHE A 150 19.17 15.13 18.09
N ALA A 151 17.93 15.10 18.58
CA ALA A 151 17.32 16.12 19.42
C ALA A 151 17.52 15.79 20.90
#